data_AF-A0A9W5WYK5-F1
#
_entry.id   AF-A0A9W5WYK5-F1
#
_cell.length_a   1.000
_cell.length_b   1.000
_cell.length_c   1.000
_cell.angle_alpha   90.00
_cell.angle_beta   90.00
_cell.angle_gamma   90.00
#
_symmetry.space_group_name_H-M   'P 1'
#
loop_
_entity.id
_entity.type
_entity.pdbx_description
1 polymer ?
#
loop_
_entity_poly.entity_id
_entity_poly.type
_entity_poly.pdbx_seq_one_letter_code
_entity_poly.pdbx_strand_id
1 'polypeptide(L)'
;MAVIAVLAILVFTWWLPTYRMDSARTSWQPPPQAVFTESMREQPVPGWRVGLSELGLPAPDGQFAVSNGERRLRPFVGNVGPNAYFVARSGAPNNSQWWLTGVDTRDGRSLFAAVPLGVSRSQPYCLLNGPEEVLCVSRFSPSVSAWVVDANSGALKYSGPSDLGEFQVDQVGMYAVARKQNEGVYGIGSGAETTWFVPGDGSVRKVDASRPAVSAQPLTAQLEVNPRTYIFTVFSVADGKVIEPEIDGGYTLGKPFFYSGGFVAEVSDPDGIPSEIVFFDDSGTRLNSYEGKGKPGDSPVDLPVIGPTSDDRNTVFTTEGQPLIEVPGGTLHLVETTLMVDTGNSRDFPELQLYNMRDGTSEGSVCDYLMHNYIGTDGSILVFEVHNPSAEVLATASDLHSCERLWTLPKRVDSLDRIWNIDGTLVQLAEEGTELISLVSPG
;
A
#
# COMPACT_ATOMS: atom_id res chain seq x y z
N MET A 1 31.05 42.62 -25.13
CA MET A 1 31.28 41.65 -24.03
C MET A 1 30.06 41.44 -23.12
N ALA A 2 29.22 42.45 -22.87
CA ALA A 2 28.01 42.28 -22.04
C ALA A 2 26.94 41.33 -22.64
N VAL A 3 26.73 41.35 -23.96
CA VAL A 3 25.73 40.49 -24.64
C VAL A 3 26.11 39.00 -24.61
N ILE A 4 27.41 38.68 -24.64
CA ILE A 4 27.92 37.30 -24.56
C ILE A 4 27.80 36.77 -23.12
N ALA A 5 28.01 37.61 -22.11
CA ALA A 5 27.83 37.23 -20.70
C ALA A 5 26.36 36.95 -20.35
N VAL A 6 25.42 37.75 -20.88
CA VAL A 6 23.97 37.53 -20.66
C VAL A 6 23.46 36.29 -21.38
N LEU A 7 23.92 36.04 -22.62
CA LEU A 7 23.60 34.79 -23.34
C LEU A 7 24.23 33.57 -22.67
N ALA A 8 25.46 33.66 -22.18
CA ALA A 8 26.09 32.57 -21.45
C ALA A 8 25.33 32.27 -20.14
N ILE A 9 24.93 33.29 -19.38
CA ILE A 9 24.14 33.10 -18.16
C ILE A 9 22.77 32.47 -18.48
N LEU A 10 22.06 32.94 -19.51
CA LEU A 10 20.77 32.37 -19.91
C LEU A 10 20.88 30.94 -20.45
N VAL A 11 21.94 30.63 -21.20
CA VAL A 11 22.23 29.26 -21.66
C VAL A 11 22.58 28.38 -20.47
N PHE A 12 23.42 28.81 -19.54
CA PHE A 12 23.76 28.03 -18.34
C PHE A 12 22.55 27.84 -17.39
N THR A 13 21.68 28.84 -17.22
CA THR A 13 20.50 28.71 -16.36
C THR A 13 19.39 27.86 -16.97
N TRP A 14 19.31 27.73 -18.30
CA TRP A 14 18.37 26.81 -18.95
C TRP A 14 18.95 25.41 -19.19
N TRP A 15 20.24 25.28 -19.53
CA TRP A 15 20.87 23.99 -19.82
C TRP A 15 21.17 23.17 -18.57
N LEU A 16 21.60 23.79 -17.47
CA LEU A 16 21.96 23.03 -16.27
C LEU A 16 20.77 22.30 -15.64
N PRO A 17 19.57 22.91 -15.52
CA PRO A 17 18.40 22.22 -15.00
C PRO A 17 17.92 21.09 -15.93
N THR A 18 17.82 21.35 -17.24
CA THR A 18 17.38 20.33 -18.21
C THR A 18 18.37 19.17 -18.31
N TYR A 19 19.67 19.43 -18.39
CA TYR A 19 20.70 18.39 -18.38
C TYR A 19 20.70 17.56 -17.10
N ARG A 20 20.49 18.19 -15.92
CA ARG A 20 20.39 17.46 -14.65
C ARG A 20 19.17 16.54 -14.63
N MET A 21 18.01 17.02 -15.08
CA MET A 21 16.80 16.18 -15.20
C MET A 21 17.02 15.02 -16.16
N ASP A 22 17.56 15.27 -17.36
CA ASP A 22 17.82 14.22 -18.36
C ASP A 22 18.80 13.15 -17.83
N SER A 23 19.83 13.57 -17.10
CA SER A 23 20.77 12.62 -16.47
C SER A 23 20.09 11.78 -15.38
N ALA A 24 19.28 12.39 -14.52
CA ALA A 24 18.55 11.70 -13.46
C ALA A 24 17.56 10.68 -14.02
N ARG A 25 16.80 11.06 -15.06
CA ARG A 25 15.85 10.17 -15.76
C ARG A 25 16.54 8.96 -16.41
N THR A 26 17.72 9.18 -16.99
CA THR A 26 18.47 8.11 -17.67
C THR A 26 18.93 7.05 -16.67
N SER A 27 19.37 7.45 -15.47
CA SER A 27 19.84 6.52 -14.43
C SER A 27 18.74 5.98 -13.52
N TRP A 28 17.59 6.63 -13.45
CA TRP A 28 16.50 6.26 -12.55
C TRP A 28 15.96 4.86 -12.85
N GLN A 29 15.43 4.18 -11.84
CA GLN A 29 14.70 2.92 -11.99
C GLN A 29 13.36 3.05 -11.28
N PRO A 30 12.28 2.50 -11.87
CA PRO A 30 10.98 2.54 -11.23
C PRO A 30 11.01 1.84 -9.87
N PRO A 31 10.24 2.33 -8.87
CA PRO A 31 10.08 1.64 -7.61
C PRO A 31 9.41 0.27 -7.84
N PRO A 32 9.50 -0.68 -6.88
CA PRO A 32 8.83 -1.97 -6.98
C PRO A 32 7.35 -1.85 -7.38
N GLN A 33 6.93 -2.70 -8.31
CA GLN A 33 5.58 -2.69 -8.90
C GLN A 33 4.83 -3.98 -8.58
N ALA A 34 3.51 -3.93 -8.72
CA ALA A 34 2.63 -5.09 -8.60
C ALA A 34 2.63 -5.91 -9.89
N VAL A 35 3.78 -6.50 -10.22
CA VAL A 35 4.00 -7.18 -11.50
C VAL A 35 3.45 -8.61 -11.44
N PHE A 36 2.61 -8.98 -12.41
CA PHE A 36 2.17 -10.35 -12.60
C PHE A 36 3.28 -11.21 -13.20
N THR A 37 3.39 -12.46 -12.77
CA THR A 37 4.33 -13.42 -13.36
C THR A 37 3.86 -13.92 -14.72
N GLU A 38 2.55 -13.88 -14.96
CA GLU A 38 1.88 -14.34 -16.18
C GLU A 38 1.50 -13.16 -17.07
N SER A 39 1.47 -13.39 -18.39
CA SER A 39 0.95 -12.41 -19.35
C SER A 39 -0.55 -12.19 -19.12
N MET A 40 -0.96 -10.92 -19.10
CA MET A 40 -2.35 -10.48 -18.97
C MET A 40 -2.92 -9.96 -20.29
N ARG A 41 -2.26 -10.21 -21.44
CA ARG A 41 -2.74 -9.78 -22.76
C ARG A 41 -4.05 -10.44 -23.18
N GLU A 42 -4.24 -11.70 -22.82
CA GLU A 42 -5.48 -12.44 -23.05
C GLU A 42 -6.18 -12.70 -21.72
N GLN A 43 -7.49 -12.98 -21.79
CA GLN A 43 -8.26 -13.30 -20.59
C GLN A 43 -7.63 -14.53 -19.91
N PRO A 44 -7.23 -14.43 -18.63
CA PRO A 44 -6.55 -15.52 -17.97
C PRO A 44 -7.52 -16.69 -17.71
N VAL A 45 -6.96 -17.90 -17.67
CA VAL A 45 -7.69 -19.15 -17.46
C VAL A 45 -7.36 -19.75 -16.09
N PRO A 46 -8.24 -20.59 -15.52
CA PRO A 46 -7.96 -21.27 -14.25
C PRO A 46 -6.70 -22.13 -14.32
N GLY A 47 -5.77 -21.87 -13.39
CA GLY A 47 -4.59 -22.68 -13.09
C GLY A 47 -4.86 -23.67 -11.95
N TRP A 48 -4.06 -23.62 -10.87
CA TRP A 48 -4.32 -24.41 -9.67
C TRP A 48 -5.64 -23.97 -9.00
N ARG A 49 -6.23 -24.92 -8.28
CA ARG A 49 -7.45 -24.72 -7.49
C ARG A 49 -7.27 -25.38 -6.14
N VAL A 50 -7.81 -24.75 -5.10
CA VAL A 50 -7.81 -25.31 -3.76
C VAL A 50 -9.13 -25.02 -3.07
N GLY A 51 -9.79 -26.09 -2.61
CA GLY A 51 -11.04 -26.02 -1.87
C GLY A 51 -10.83 -26.01 -0.35
N LEU A 52 -11.94 -25.84 0.38
CA LEU A 52 -11.95 -25.83 1.85
C LEU A 52 -11.25 -27.04 2.49
N SER A 53 -11.55 -28.26 2.02
CA SER A 53 -11.02 -29.49 2.63
C SER A 53 -9.50 -29.63 2.46
N GLU A 54 -8.95 -29.15 1.34
CA GLU A 54 -7.52 -29.17 1.06
C GLU A 54 -6.76 -28.17 1.93
N LEU A 55 -7.44 -27.09 2.34
CA LEU A 55 -6.95 -26.11 3.32
C LEU A 55 -7.19 -26.53 4.78
N GLY A 56 -7.73 -27.73 5.01
CA GLY A 56 -8.06 -28.24 6.35
C GLY A 56 -9.28 -27.56 6.99
N LEU A 57 -10.07 -26.83 6.22
CA LEU A 57 -11.30 -26.18 6.70
C LEU A 57 -12.47 -27.18 6.72
N PRO A 58 -13.42 -27.03 7.66
CA PRO A 58 -14.63 -27.85 7.67
C PRO A 58 -15.45 -27.69 6.38
N ALA A 59 -15.81 -28.80 5.74
CA ALA A 59 -16.71 -28.84 4.60
C ALA A 59 -17.92 -29.76 4.91
N PRO A 60 -19.13 -29.47 4.40
CA PRO A 60 -19.49 -28.38 3.48
C PRO A 60 -19.82 -27.05 4.17
N ASP A 61 -19.81 -26.98 5.51
CA ASP A 61 -20.32 -25.84 6.28
C ASP A 61 -19.35 -24.65 6.40
N GLY A 62 -18.17 -24.75 5.78
CA GLY A 62 -17.12 -23.72 5.78
C GLY A 62 -17.28 -22.72 4.64
N GLN A 63 -16.69 -21.54 4.82
CA GLN A 63 -16.62 -20.50 3.79
C GLN A 63 -15.51 -19.51 4.16
N PHE A 64 -14.85 -18.93 3.18
CA PHE A 64 -14.01 -17.75 3.41
C PHE A 64 -14.85 -16.59 3.97
N ALA A 65 -14.24 -15.77 4.84
CA ALA A 65 -14.92 -14.70 5.56
C ALA A 65 -15.17 -13.47 4.66
N VAL A 66 -16.00 -13.64 3.63
CA VAL A 66 -16.35 -12.59 2.67
C VAL A 66 -17.84 -12.25 2.76
N SER A 67 -18.19 -10.98 2.55
CA SER A 67 -19.58 -10.54 2.46
C SER A 67 -19.77 -9.32 1.56
N ASN A 68 -20.98 -9.20 1.00
CA ASN A 68 -21.43 -8.03 0.23
C ASN A 68 -22.15 -6.97 1.10
N GLY A 69 -22.30 -7.21 2.41
CA GLY A 69 -22.98 -6.31 3.34
C GLY A 69 -22.16 -5.09 3.76
N GLU A 70 -22.80 -4.14 4.46
CA GLU A 70 -22.19 -2.88 4.92
C GLU A 70 -20.91 -3.05 5.75
N ARG A 71 -20.79 -4.18 6.48
CA ARG A 71 -19.62 -4.53 7.29
C ARG A 71 -18.56 -5.35 6.52
N ARG A 72 -18.52 -5.23 5.19
CA ARG A 72 -17.66 -5.96 4.21
C ARG A 72 -16.56 -6.77 4.88
N LEU A 73 -16.83 -8.05 5.11
CA LEU A 73 -15.83 -8.96 5.66
C LEU A 73 -14.74 -9.14 4.62
N ARG A 74 -13.47 -8.99 5.06
CA ARG A 74 -12.31 -9.15 4.20
C ARG A 74 -11.65 -10.48 4.57
N PRO A 75 -11.68 -11.48 3.69
CA PRO A 75 -11.07 -12.77 3.99
C PRO A 75 -9.55 -12.69 3.91
N PHE A 76 -9.01 -11.92 2.98
CA PHE A 76 -7.57 -11.76 2.80
C PHE A 76 -6.97 -10.91 3.92
N VAL A 77 -5.98 -11.46 4.63
CA VAL A 77 -5.25 -10.80 5.72
C VAL A 77 -4.03 -10.06 5.19
N GLY A 78 -3.29 -10.70 4.29
CA GLY A 78 -2.02 -10.23 3.75
C GLY A 78 -1.16 -11.42 3.32
N ASN A 79 0.05 -11.12 2.84
CA ASN A 79 1.02 -12.12 2.40
C ASN A 79 2.45 -11.76 2.82
N VAL A 80 3.29 -12.79 2.95
CA VAL A 80 4.75 -12.67 3.12
C VAL A 80 5.39 -13.45 1.99
N GLY A 81 5.87 -12.73 0.96
CA GLY A 81 6.18 -13.35 -0.34
C GLY A 81 4.96 -14.11 -0.87
N PRO A 82 5.12 -15.37 -1.34
CA PRO A 82 4.01 -16.15 -1.92
C PRO A 82 3.07 -16.75 -0.86
N ASN A 83 3.39 -16.60 0.43
CA ASN A 83 2.59 -17.17 1.51
C ASN A 83 1.45 -16.22 1.86
N ALA A 84 0.22 -16.60 1.51
CA ALA A 84 -0.97 -15.77 1.68
C ALA A 84 -1.88 -16.30 2.80
N TYR A 85 -2.42 -15.40 3.62
CA TYR A 85 -3.23 -15.76 4.77
C TYR A 85 -4.67 -15.27 4.63
N PHE A 86 -5.61 -16.15 4.99
CA PHE A 86 -7.04 -15.91 4.86
C PHE A 86 -7.80 -16.29 6.12
N VAL A 87 -8.83 -15.51 6.43
CA VAL A 87 -9.82 -15.84 7.45
C VAL A 87 -10.99 -16.57 6.81
N ALA A 88 -11.39 -17.68 7.43
CA ALA A 88 -12.57 -18.44 7.07
C ALA A 88 -13.47 -18.64 8.30
N ARG A 89 -14.69 -19.10 8.06
CA ARG A 89 -15.68 -19.41 9.09
C ARG A 89 -16.37 -20.73 8.79
N SER A 90 -16.89 -21.38 9.82
CA SER A 90 -17.81 -22.50 9.69
C SER A 90 -18.92 -22.43 10.73
N GLY A 91 -20.02 -23.12 10.47
CA GLY A 91 -21.17 -23.18 11.37
C GLY A 91 -22.10 -21.96 11.28
N ALA A 92 -22.97 -21.81 12.28
CA ALA A 92 -24.04 -20.82 12.23
C ALA A 92 -23.52 -19.36 12.31
N PRO A 93 -24.09 -18.39 11.59
CA PRO A 93 -23.61 -17.00 11.58
C PRO A 93 -23.49 -16.33 12.96
N ASN A 94 -24.38 -16.67 13.89
CA ASN A 94 -24.36 -16.10 15.25
C ASN A 94 -23.42 -16.83 16.23
N ASN A 95 -22.84 -17.95 15.81
CA ASN A 95 -21.94 -18.78 16.60
C ASN A 95 -20.91 -19.43 15.67
N SER A 96 -20.26 -18.60 14.84
CA SER A 96 -19.32 -19.08 13.83
C SER A 96 -18.01 -19.47 14.49
N GLN A 97 -17.50 -20.64 14.16
CA GLN A 97 -16.11 -20.98 14.41
C GLN A 97 -15.27 -20.26 13.36
N TRP A 98 -14.29 -19.47 13.80
CA TRP A 98 -13.38 -18.77 12.91
C TRP A 98 -12.09 -19.56 12.73
N TRP A 99 -11.49 -19.41 11.55
CA TRP A 99 -10.29 -20.13 11.16
C TRP A 99 -9.31 -19.19 10.48
N LEU A 100 -8.02 -19.36 10.75
CA LEU A 100 -6.94 -18.84 9.92
C LEU A 100 -6.43 -19.99 9.04
N THR A 101 -6.27 -19.74 7.75
CA THR A 101 -5.63 -20.67 6.82
C THR A 101 -4.57 -19.95 6.00
N GLY A 102 -3.58 -20.71 5.51
CA GLY A 102 -2.50 -20.22 4.68
C GLY A 102 -2.38 -21.01 3.39
N VAL A 103 -2.08 -20.34 2.29
CA VAL A 103 -1.85 -20.94 0.97
C VAL A 103 -0.55 -20.42 0.36
N ASP A 104 0.22 -21.31 -0.29
CA ASP A 104 1.32 -20.93 -1.17
C ASP A 104 0.73 -20.59 -2.55
N THR A 105 0.81 -19.33 -2.96
CA THR A 105 0.14 -18.89 -4.20
C THR A 105 0.78 -19.43 -5.47
N ARG A 106 1.96 -20.04 -5.40
CA ARG A 106 2.62 -20.63 -6.57
C ARG A 106 1.96 -21.91 -7.06
N ASP A 107 1.42 -22.71 -6.12
CA ASP A 107 0.89 -24.04 -6.42
C ASP A 107 -0.43 -24.36 -5.72
N GLY A 108 -0.95 -23.46 -4.89
CA GLY A 108 -2.23 -23.62 -4.20
C GLY A 108 -2.17 -24.53 -2.98
N ARG A 109 -0.99 -25.03 -2.58
CA ARG A 109 -0.90 -25.94 -1.43
C ARG A 109 -1.12 -25.19 -0.11
N SER A 110 -1.76 -25.88 0.83
CA SER A 110 -1.88 -25.39 2.19
C SER A 110 -0.50 -25.24 2.84
N LEU A 111 -0.28 -24.10 3.52
CA LEU A 111 0.95 -23.87 4.29
C LEU A 111 0.96 -24.67 5.60
N PHE A 112 -0.20 -24.80 6.22
CA PHE A 112 -0.42 -25.49 7.49
C PHE A 112 -1.90 -25.82 7.69
N ALA A 113 -2.20 -26.77 8.59
CA ALA A 113 -3.58 -27.10 8.94
C ALA A 113 -4.32 -25.88 9.52
N ALA A 114 -5.57 -25.65 9.10
CA ALA A 114 -6.36 -24.50 9.53
C ALA A 114 -6.39 -24.34 11.07
N VAL A 115 -6.12 -23.12 11.52
CA VAL A 115 -5.96 -22.79 12.95
C VAL A 115 -7.27 -22.22 13.49
N PRO A 116 -7.87 -22.80 14.55
CA PRO A 116 -9.11 -22.29 15.12
C PRO A 116 -8.87 -20.98 15.91
N LEU A 117 -9.60 -19.93 15.57
CA LEU A 117 -9.58 -18.61 16.22
C LEU A 117 -10.75 -18.41 17.20
N GLY A 118 -11.28 -19.52 17.74
CA GLY A 118 -12.43 -19.52 18.63
C GLY A 118 -13.78 -19.28 17.95
N VAL A 119 -14.83 -19.32 18.79
CA VAL A 119 -16.23 -19.18 18.37
C VAL A 119 -16.72 -17.79 18.72
N SER A 120 -17.23 -17.07 17.73
CA SER A 120 -17.74 -15.71 17.91
C SER A 120 -18.76 -15.34 16.83
N ARG A 121 -19.61 -14.37 17.14
CA ARG A 121 -20.49 -13.74 16.15
C ARG A 121 -19.74 -12.81 15.19
N SER A 122 -18.66 -12.17 15.66
CA SER A 122 -17.89 -11.20 14.87
C SER A 122 -16.61 -11.84 14.33
N GLN A 123 -16.28 -11.53 13.07
CA GLN A 123 -14.98 -11.90 12.48
C GLN A 123 -13.85 -11.31 13.34
N PRO A 124 -12.85 -12.13 13.74
CA PRO A 124 -11.61 -11.63 14.29
C PRO A 124 -10.92 -10.69 13.31
N TYR A 125 -10.33 -9.61 13.81
CA TYR A 125 -9.51 -8.73 13.00
C TYR A 125 -8.09 -9.29 12.95
N CYS A 126 -7.72 -9.84 11.80
CA CYS A 126 -6.41 -10.43 11.58
C CYS A 126 -5.52 -9.49 10.77
N LEU A 127 -4.24 -9.45 11.12
CA LEU A 127 -3.19 -8.61 10.54
C LEU A 127 -1.87 -9.39 10.50
N LEU A 128 -0.98 -9.01 9.59
CA LEU A 128 0.43 -9.41 9.70
C LEU A 128 1.06 -8.71 10.91
N ASN A 129 1.90 -9.44 11.65
CA ASN A 129 2.71 -8.92 12.75
C ASN A 129 4.18 -9.25 12.56
N GLY A 130 4.78 -8.61 11.56
CA GLY A 130 6.10 -8.92 11.05
C GLY A 130 6.10 -10.10 10.07
N PRO A 131 7.28 -10.57 9.66
CA PRO A 131 7.42 -11.63 8.66
C PRO A 131 7.06 -13.03 9.18
N GLU A 132 6.97 -13.21 10.50
CA GLU A 132 6.86 -14.53 11.13
C GLU A 132 5.52 -14.80 11.81
N GLU A 133 4.65 -13.79 11.95
CA GLU A 133 3.45 -13.93 12.77
C GLU A 133 2.22 -13.29 12.13
N VAL A 134 1.06 -13.90 12.38
CA VAL A 134 -0.27 -13.34 12.12
C VAL A 134 -0.96 -13.12 13.45
N LEU A 135 -1.33 -11.87 13.72
CA LEU A 135 -2.10 -11.47 14.90
C LEU A 135 -3.58 -11.43 14.53
N CYS A 136 -4.42 -12.11 15.29
CA CYS A 136 -5.87 -11.98 15.23
C CYS A 136 -6.43 -11.51 16.57
N VAL A 137 -7.32 -10.53 16.57
CA VAL A 137 -7.98 -10.03 17.78
C VAL A 137 -9.50 -10.07 17.66
N SER A 138 -10.19 -10.43 18.73
CA SER A 138 -11.65 -10.39 18.75
C SER A 138 -12.13 -8.93 18.72
N ARG A 139 -13.05 -8.61 17.82
CA ARG A 139 -13.67 -7.29 17.73
C ARG A 139 -15.05 -7.28 18.39
N PHE A 140 -15.41 -6.14 18.96
CA PHE A 140 -16.73 -5.89 19.55
C PHE A 140 -17.12 -6.88 20.67
N SER A 141 -16.12 -7.43 21.36
CA SER A 141 -16.30 -8.27 22.54
C SER A 141 -16.01 -7.46 23.80
N PRO A 142 -16.79 -7.63 24.89
CA PRO A 142 -16.50 -6.98 26.18
C PRO A 142 -15.20 -7.49 26.82
N SER A 143 -14.66 -8.62 26.36
CA SER A 143 -13.31 -9.09 26.68
C SER A 143 -12.59 -9.39 25.37
N VAL A 144 -11.50 -8.67 25.11
CA VAL A 144 -10.69 -8.92 23.91
C VAL A 144 -9.86 -10.17 24.13
N SER A 145 -9.95 -11.08 23.16
CA SER A 145 -9.12 -12.26 23.06
C SER A 145 -8.24 -12.10 21.83
N ALA A 146 -7.02 -12.58 21.92
CA ALA A 146 -6.06 -12.53 20.84
C ALA A 146 -5.51 -13.92 20.55
N TRP A 147 -5.10 -14.10 19.30
CA TRP A 147 -4.40 -15.27 18.80
C TRP A 147 -3.17 -14.78 18.05
N VAL A 148 -2.00 -15.31 18.41
CA VAL A 148 -0.77 -15.10 17.66
C VAL A 148 -0.39 -16.43 17.03
N VAL A 149 -0.34 -16.45 15.70
CA VAL A 149 -0.08 -17.66 14.93
C VAL A 149 1.24 -17.51 14.20
N ASP A 150 2.10 -18.52 14.33
CA ASP A 150 3.32 -18.62 13.52
C ASP A 150 2.95 -18.75 12.03
N ALA A 151 3.42 -17.80 11.23
CA ALA A 151 3.03 -17.65 9.83
C ALA A 151 3.55 -18.81 8.96
N ASN A 152 4.62 -19.51 9.37
CA ASN A 152 5.20 -20.59 8.59
C ASN A 152 4.59 -21.96 8.94
N SER A 153 4.37 -22.23 10.22
CA SER A 153 3.96 -23.55 10.72
C SER A 153 2.48 -23.64 11.11
N GLY A 154 1.79 -22.51 11.24
CA GLY A 154 0.44 -22.45 11.82
C GLY A 154 0.40 -22.72 13.32
N ALA A 155 1.56 -22.80 14.00
CA ALA A 155 1.61 -23.04 15.43
C ALA A 155 1.00 -21.86 16.18
N LEU A 156 0.05 -22.15 17.06
CA LEU A 156 -0.56 -21.14 17.93
C LEU A 156 0.40 -20.79 19.06
N LYS A 157 1.07 -19.64 18.95
CA LYS A 157 2.02 -19.11 19.95
C LYS A 157 1.30 -18.54 21.16
N TYR A 158 0.17 -17.89 20.94
CA TYR A 158 -0.67 -17.33 22.00
C TYR A 158 -2.16 -17.48 21.71
N SER A 159 -2.94 -17.71 22.75
CA SER A 159 -4.41 -17.71 22.71
C SER A 159 -4.96 -17.39 24.09
N GLY A 160 -5.63 -16.25 24.23
CA GLY A 160 -6.16 -15.84 25.52
C GLY A 160 -6.62 -14.38 25.58
N PRO A 161 -7.01 -13.90 26.78
CA PRO A 161 -7.30 -12.49 27.02
C PRO A 161 -6.13 -11.58 26.64
N SER A 162 -6.39 -10.37 26.17
CA SER A 162 -5.34 -9.41 25.82
C SER A 162 -5.72 -7.99 26.23
N ASP A 163 -4.72 -7.20 26.59
CA ASP A 163 -4.84 -5.76 26.91
C ASP A 163 -5.12 -4.90 25.67
N LEU A 164 -4.97 -5.46 24.46
CA LEU A 164 -5.26 -4.79 23.18
C LEU A 164 -6.70 -4.27 23.06
N GLY A 165 -7.62 -4.69 23.93
CA GLY A 165 -8.98 -4.14 23.98
C GLY A 165 -9.07 -2.68 24.39
N GLU A 166 -8.02 -2.12 24.98
CA GLU A 166 -7.93 -0.69 25.30
C GLU A 166 -7.37 0.15 24.13
N PHE A 167 -6.94 -0.51 23.05
CA PHE A 167 -6.21 0.10 21.94
C PHE A 167 -6.95 -0.02 20.61
N GLN A 168 -6.63 0.90 19.70
CA GLN A 168 -6.93 0.71 18.29
C GLN A 168 -5.76 -0.04 17.65
N VAL A 169 -6.02 -1.26 17.14
CA VAL A 169 -5.01 -2.05 16.44
C VAL A 169 -5.04 -1.73 14.95
N ASP A 170 -3.86 -1.50 14.38
CA ASP A 170 -3.67 -1.19 12.96
C ASP A 170 -2.45 -1.90 12.40
N GLN A 171 -2.46 -2.18 11.10
CA GLN A 171 -1.26 -2.63 10.38
C GLN A 171 -0.58 -1.45 9.69
N VAL A 172 0.75 -1.39 9.83
CA VAL A 172 1.67 -0.48 9.14
C VAL A 172 2.74 -1.32 8.46
N GLY A 173 2.81 -1.28 7.13
CA GLY A 173 3.61 -2.24 6.37
C GLY A 173 3.16 -3.67 6.69
N MET A 174 4.09 -4.49 7.17
CA MET A 174 3.82 -5.86 7.61
C MET A 174 3.67 -6.00 9.13
N TYR A 175 3.69 -4.93 9.92
CA TYR A 175 3.66 -4.98 11.38
C TYR A 175 2.31 -4.51 11.94
N ALA A 176 1.82 -5.19 12.97
CA ALA A 176 0.67 -4.74 13.72
C ALA A 176 1.14 -3.83 14.87
N VAL A 177 0.45 -2.72 15.07
CA VAL A 177 0.70 -1.75 16.14
C VAL A 177 -0.57 -1.45 16.91
N ALA A 178 -0.42 -1.23 18.20
CA ALA A 178 -1.50 -0.80 19.08
C ALA A 178 -1.40 0.71 19.31
N ARG A 179 -2.52 1.42 19.14
CA ARG A 179 -2.54 2.88 19.17
C ARG A 179 -3.49 3.36 20.24
N LYS A 180 -3.08 4.42 20.94
CA LYS A 180 -3.91 5.09 21.94
C LYS A 180 -3.85 6.58 21.76
N GLN A 181 -5.04 7.17 21.58
CA GLN A 181 -5.19 8.57 21.26
C GLN A 181 -4.57 9.46 22.36
N ASN A 182 -3.77 10.43 21.95
CA ASN A 182 -3.04 11.37 22.83
C ASN A 182 -2.05 10.71 23.80
N GLU A 183 -1.65 9.47 23.54
CA GLU A 183 -0.66 8.74 24.34
C GLU A 183 0.50 8.28 23.47
N GLY A 184 0.19 7.59 22.37
CA GLY A 184 1.18 7.20 21.38
C GLY A 184 0.91 5.84 20.74
N VAL A 185 1.98 5.20 20.31
CA VAL A 185 1.95 3.94 19.54
C VAL A 185 2.82 2.91 20.23
N TYR A 186 2.32 1.68 20.28
CA TYR A 186 2.94 0.53 20.90
C TYR A 186 3.17 -0.58 19.87
N GLY A 187 4.27 -1.31 20.01
CA GLY A 187 4.47 -2.59 19.33
C GLY A 187 3.61 -3.68 19.95
N ILE A 188 3.35 -4.76 19.19
CA ILE A 188 2.61 -5.93 19.67
C ILE A 188 3.51 -7.16 19.68
N GLY A 189 3.68 -7.76 20.85
CA GLY A 189 4.52 -8.94 21.07
C GLY A 189 3.83 -10.26 20.74
N SER A 190 4.61 -11.34 20.85
CA SER A 190 4.16 -12.71 20.53
C SER A 190 3.09 -13.27 21.48
N GLY A 191 2.89 -12.65 22.65
CA GLY A 191 1.80 -12.95 23.58
C GLY A 191 0.59 -12.02 23.43
N ALA A 192 0.53 -11.25 22.34
CA ALA A 192 -0.46 -10.19 22.12
C ALA A 192 -0.52 -9.14 23.24
N GLU A 193 0.64 -8.83 23.83
CA GLU A 193 0.89 -7.75 24.77
C GLU A 193 1.49 -6.53 24.07
N THR A 194 1.29 -5.35 24.66
CA THR A 194 2.03 -4.15 24.26
C THR A 194 3.52 -4.28 24.63
N THR A 195 4.42 -3.81 23.75
CA THR A 195 5.88 -3.95 23.91
C THR A 195 6.60 -2.60 23.94
N TRP A 196 7.35 -2.25 22.88
CA TRP A 196 7.96 -0.93 22.76
C TRP A 196 6.88 0.15 22.67
N PHE A 197 7.23 1.39 23.03
CA PHE A 197 6.32 2.53 23.06
C PHE A 197 7.01 3.78 22.51
N VAL A 198 6.31 4.48 21.60
CA VAL A 198 6.71 5.79 21.12
C VAL A 198 5.62 6.80 21.47
N PRO A 199 5.91 7.82 22.30
CA PRO A 199 4.93 8.81 22.72
C PRO A 199 4.53 9.75 21.59
N GLY A 200 3.28 10.19 21.59
CA GLY A 200 2.74 11.14 20.62
C GLY A 200 1.22 11.18 20.65
N ASP A 201 0.60 11.63 19.57
CA ASP A 201 -0.86 11.72 19.46
C ASP A 201 -1.54 10.36 19.20
N GLY A 202 -0.76 9.30 18.95
CA GLY A 202 -1.26 7.97 18.62
C GLY A 202 -1.76 7.82 17.18
N SER A 203 -1.53 8.82 16.32
CA SER A 203 -1.72 8.67 14.88
C SER A 203 -0.62 7.77 14.31
N VAL A 204 -0.94 7.03 13.24
CA VAL A 204 0.09 6.38 12.41
C VAL A 204 -0.13 6.80 10.98
N ARG A 205 0.98 7.11 10.32
CA ARG A 205 1.00 7.46 8.91
C ARG A 205 1.26 6.17 8.15
N LYS A 206 0.32 5.80 7.29
CA LYS A 206 0.40 4.60 6.46
C LYS A 206 0.66 5.02 5.02
N VAL A 207 1.39 4.18 4.30
CA VAL A 207 1.38 4.23 2.84
C VAL A 207 -0.05 4.07 2.35
N ASP A 208 -0.41 4.81 1.30
CA ASP A 208 -1.74 4.72 0.70
C ASP A 208 -2.03 3.28 0.24
N ALA A 209 -3.16 2.73 0.69
CA ALA A 209 -3.56 1.35 0.40
C ALA A 209 -3.98 1.12 -1.06
N SER A 210 -4.16 2.19 -1.84
CA SER A 210 -4.38 2.14 -3.29
C SER A 210 -3.11 1.90 -4.10
N ARG A 211 -1.93 1.83 -3.45
CA ARG A 211 -0.67 1.51 -4.12
C ARG A 211 -0.40 0.00 -4.08
N PRO A 212 -0.68 -0.75 -5.16
CA PRO A 212 -0.44 -2.18 -5.13
C PRO A 212 1.08 -2.47 -5.13
N ALA A 213 1.48 -3.48 -4.35
CA ALA A 213 2.86 -3.96 -4.17
C ALA A 213 3.90 -2.92 -3.72
N VAL A 214 3.49 -1.85 -3.05
CA VAL A 214 4.48 -1.02 -2.34
C VAL A 214 5.18 -1.86 -1.30
N SER A 215 6.52 -1.74 -1.27
CA SER A 215 7.34 -2.41 -0.28
C SER A 215 6.80 -2.10 1.11
N ALA A 216 6.79 -3.12 1.98
CA ALA A 216 6.39 -2.94 3.37
C ALA A 216 7.40 -2.02 4.08
N GLN A 217 7.16 -0.71 4.01
CA GLN A 217 7.98 0.30 4.67
C GLN A 217 7.74 0.22 6.18
N PRO A 218 8.76 -0.06 7.00
CA PRO A 218 8.60 -0.14 8.45
C PRO A 218 8.56 1.24 9.11
N LEU A 219 8.81 2.33 8.36
CA LEU A 219 8.73 3.68 8.91
C LEU A 219 7.29 4.19 8.98
N THR A 220 6.99 4.87 10.07
CA THR A 220 5.78 5.67 10.23
C THR A 220 6.13 6.96 10.95
N ALA A 221 5.12 7.81 11.13
CA ALA A 221 5.24 8.98 11.97
C ALA A 221 3.96 9.23 12.74
N GLN A 222 4.12 9.97 13.84
CA GLN A 222 3.03 10.52 14.62
C GLN A 222 3.32 11.98 14.96
N LEU A 223 2.26 12.73 15.24
CA LEU A 223 2.40 14.09 15.75
C LEU A 223 2.77 14.02 17.23
N GLU A 224 3.51 15.01 17.73
CA GLU A 224 3.71 15.13 19.17
C GLU A 224 2.37 15.25 19.94
N VAL A 225 2.38 14.89 21.23
CA VAL A 225 1.19 14.90 22.12
C VAL A 225 0.47 16.24 22.10
N ASN A 226 1.20 17.35 21.96
CA ASN A 226 0.60 18.66 21.73
C ASN A 226 0.44 18.89 20.21
N PRO A 227 -0.76 18.70 19.63
CA PRO A 227 -0.94 18.79 18.19
C PRO A 227 -0.72 20.21 17.63
N ARG A 228 -0.60 21.23 18.48
CA ARG A 228 -0.35 22.61 18.07
C ARG A 228 1.12 22.88 17.70
N THR A 229 2.04 21.96 18.01
CA THR A 229 3.45 22.11 17.61
C THR A 229 3.65 21.82 16.14
N TYR A 230 2.80 20.99 15.52
CA TYR A 230 2.97 20.49 14.15
C TYR A 230 4.31 19.76 13.92
N ILE A 231 4.94 19.29 15.01
CA ILE A 231 6.21 18.55 14.99
C ILE A 231 5.92 17.06 14.92
N PHE A 232 6.53 16.37 13.96
CA PHE A 232 6.37 14.93 13.77
C PHE A 232 7.57 14.15 14.25
N THR A 233 7.30 13.02 14.90
CA THR A 233 8.30 12.01 15.25
C THR A 233 8.21 10.87 14.24
N VAL A 234 9.32 10.58 13.55
CA VAL A 234 9.46 9.42 12.67
C VAL A 234 10.03 8.26 13.47
N PHE A 235 9.50 7.05 13.28
CA PHE A 235 9.99 5.86 13.96
C PHE A 235 9.72 4.59 13.16
N SER A 236 10.49 3.55 13.46
CA SER A 236 10.30 2.20 12.92
C SER A 236 9.23 1.44 13.72
N VAL A 237 8.24 0.86 13.03
CA VAL A 237 7.23 -0.03 13.62
C VAL A 237 7.72 -1.46 13.83
N ALA A 238 8.94 -1.79 13.39
CA ALA A 238 9.52 -3.10 13.66
C ALA A 238 9.98 -3.21 15.12
N ASP A 239 10.52 -2.13 15.69
CA ASP A 239 11.23 -2.13 16.97
C ASP A 239 10.99 -0.87 17.83
N GLY A 240 10.19 0.08 17.36
CA GLY A 240 9.91 1.33 18.06
C GLY A 240 11.07 2.33 18.07
N LYS A 241 12.12 2.09 17.28
CA LYS A 241 13.27 2.99 17.21
C LYS A 241 12.85 4.32 16.62
N VAL A 242 12.97 5.39 17.39
CA VAL A 242 12.82 6.77 16.91
C VAL A 242 13.98 7.08 15.96
N ILE A 243 13.63 7.61 14.78
CA ILE A 243 14.58 8.10 13.80
C ILE A 243 14.83 9.57 14.09
N GLU A 244 16.09 9.94 14.28
CA GLU A 244 16.51 11.34 14.44
C GLU A 244 16.99 11.84 13.07
N PRO A 245 16.17 12.63 12.34
CA PRO A 245 16.57 13.12 11.03
C PRO A 245 17.71 14.13 11.15
N GLU A 246 18.62 14.14 10.19
CA GLU A 246 19.71 15.12 10.10
C GLU A 246 19.19 16.51 9.72
N ILE A 247 18.69 17.24 10.72
CA ILE A 247 18.27 18.64 10.64
C ILE A 247 19.08 19.50 11.60
N ASP A 248 19.20 20.78 11.28
CA ASP A 248 19.96 21.74 12.10
C ASP A 248 19.33 21.93 13.49
N GLY A 249 20.16 22.25 14.48
CA GLY A 249 19.71 22.43 15.86
C GLY A 249 18.64 23.53 15.99
N GLY A 250 17.51 23.19 16.59
CA GLY A 250 16.37 24.10 16.78
C GLY A 250 15.37 24.11 15.63
N TYR A 251 15.68 23.45 14.51
CA TYR A 251 14.72 23.22 13.44
C TYR A 251 13.77 22.09 13.82
N THR A 252 12.61 22.06 13.16
CA THR A 252 11.57 21.07 13.43
C THR A 252 11.13 20.36 12.16
N LEU A 253 10.85 19.07 12.30
CA LEU A 253 10.32 18.25 11.22
C LEU A 253 8.81 18.44 11.11
N GLY A 254 8.36 18.94 9.97
CA GLY A 254 6.94 18.97 9.60
C GLY A 254 6.43 17.58 9.20
N LYS A 255 5.27 17.57 8.53
CA LYS A 255 4.59 16.32 8.16
C LYS A 255 5.40 15.50 7.15
N PRO A 256 5.85 14.27 7.48
CA PRO A 256 6.60 13.44 6.55
C PRO A 256 5.67 12.68 5.60
N PHE A 257 6.22 12.35 4.43
CA PHE A 257 5.63 11.46 3.43
C PHE A 257 6.63 10.37 3.08
N PHE A 258 6.17 9.12 3.10
CA PHE A 258 7.01 7.94 2.95
C PHE A 258 6.98 7.41 1.51
N TYR A 259 8.14 6.94 1.08
CA TYR A 259 8.35 6.19 -0.16
C TYR A 259 9.31 5.03 0.14
N SER A 260 9.40 4.04 -0.72
CA SER A 260 10.36 2.93 -0.54
C SER A 260 11.79 3.46 -0.33
N GLY A 261 12.38 3.17 0.82
CA GLY A 261 13.76 3.54 1.16
C GLY A 261 13.93 4.89 1.86
N GLY A 262 12.86 5.64 2.16
CA GLY A 262 13.02 6.89 2.90
C GLY A 262 11.74 7.71 3.13
N PHE A 263 11.93 9.00 3.37
CA PHE A 263 10.83 9.96 3.50
C PHE A 263 11.25 11.37 3.07
N VAL A 264 10.26 12.22 2.83
CA VAL A 264 10.44 13.64 2.52
C VAL A 264 9.57 14.45 3.47
N ALA A 265 10.10 15.57 3.94
CA ALA A 265 9.39 16.44 4.86
C ALA A 265 9.76 17.91 4.65
N GLU A 266 8.81 18.79 4.99
CA GLU A 266 9.09 20.20 5.21
C GLU A 266 9.85 20.36 6.53
N VAL A 267 10.93 21.13 6.53
CA VAL A 267 11.72 21.46 7.71
C VAL A 267 11.55 22.95 8.00
N SER A 268 11.10 23.25 9.21
CA SER A 268 10.84 24.62 9.66
C SER A 268 11.97 25.12 10.56
N ASP A 269 12.29 26.40 10.42
CA ASP A 269 13.27 27.08 11.27
C ASP A 269 12.79 27.21 12.73
N PRO A 270 13.63 27.73 13.65
CA PRO A 270 13.25 27.91 15.05
C PRO A 270 12.07 28.86 15.29
N ASP A 271 11.74 29.72 14.32
CA ASP A 271 10.57 30.62 14.37
C ASP A 271 9.30 29.92 13.84
N GLY A 272 9.41 28.66 13.42
CA GLY A 272 8.31 27.85 12.87
C GLY A 272 7.98 28.18 11.42
N ILE A 273 8.87 28.88 10.71
CA ILE A 273 8.68 29.24 9.30
C ILE A 273 9.26 28.11 8.44
N PRO A 274 8.49 27.56 7.47
CA PRO A 274 9.02 26.60 6.52
C PRO A 274 10.27 27.15 5.82
N SER A 275 11.40 26.45 5.99
CA SER A 275 12.71 26.86 5.46
C SER A 275 13.03 26.10 4.18
N GLU A 276 12.85 24.79 4.19
CA GLU A 276 13.20 23.92 3.06
C GLU A 276 12.38 22.61 3.09
N ILE A 277 12.40 21.90 1.97
CA ILE A 277 11.93 20.52 1.89
C ILE A 277 13.16 19.61 1.80
N VAL A 278 13.25 18.62 2.69
CA VAL A 278 14.44 17.76 2.81
C VAL A 278 14.06 16.30 2.51
N PHE A 279 14.94 15.63 1.76
CA PHE A 279 14.83 14.22 1.41
C PHE A 279 15.76 13.42 2.32
N PHE A 280 15.22 12.40 2.96
CA PHE A 280 15.92 11.54 3.91
C PHE A 280 15.86 10.09 3.47
N ASP A 281 16.93 9.34 3.74
CA ASP A 281 16.86 7.89 3.69
C ASP A 281 16.08 7.32 4.90
N ASP A 282 15.99 5.99 4.97
CA ASP A 282 15.28 5.29 6.03
C ASP A 282 15.93 5.40 7.43
N SER A 283 17.18 5.83 7.49
CA SER A 283 17.93 6.08 8.72
C SER A 283 17.80 7.51 9.23
N GLY A 284 17.21 8.41 8.44
CA GLY A 284 17.13 9.84 8.72
C GLY A 284 18.32 10.64 8.21
N THR A 285 19.23 10.04 7.43
CA THR A 285 20.36 10.74 6.82
C THR A 285 19.85 11.68 5.74
N ARG A 286 20.35 12.91 5.71
CA ARG A 286 19.96 13.91 4.72
C ARG A 286 20.59 13.57 3.36
N LEU A 287 19.75 13.31 2.36
CA LEU A 287 20.19 13.02 1.00
C LEU A 287 20.31 14.28 0.15
N ASN A 288 19.30 15.15 0.21
CA ASN A 288 19.21 16.37 -0.59
C ASN A 288 18.16 17.34 -0.01
N SER A 289 18.09 18.56 -0.55
CA SER A 289 17.01 19.49 -0.24
C SER A 289 16.51 20.28 -1.45
N TYR A 290 15.31 20.82 -1.29
CA TYR A 290 14.61 21.63 -2.26
C TYR A 290 14.10 22.91 -1.59
N GLU A 291 14.59 24.05 -2.08
CA GLU A 291 14.25 25.39 -1.57
C GLU A 291 13.09 26.05 -2.35
N GLY A 292 12.50 25.34 -3.32
CA GLY A 292 11.41 25.89 -4.11
C GLY A 292 10.07 25.86 -3.38
N LYS A 293 9.07 26.51 -3.98
CA LYS A 293 7.70 26.50 -3.44
C LYS A 293 7.05 25.13 -3.57
N GLY A 294 6.10 24.86 -2.69
CA GLY A 294 5.27 23.65 -2.70
C GLY A 294 5.29 23.00 -1.32
N LYS A 295 4.61 21.86 -1.21
CA LYS A 295 4.66 21.01 -0.02
C LYS A 295 4.79 19.56 -0.46
N PRO A 296 5.46 18.71 0.31
CA PRO A 296 5.35 17.27 0.12
C PRO A 296 3.87 16.87 0.18
N GLY A 297 3.43 16.09 -0.80
CA GLY A 297 2.03 15.68 -0.96
C GLY A 297 1.84 14.18 -0.75
N ASP A 298 0.61 13.78 -0.37
CA ASP A 298 0.20 12.38 -0.41
C ASP A 298 -0.13 12.05 -1.86
N SER A 299 0.72 11.26 -2.50
CA SER A 299 0.55 10.85 -3.88
C SER A 299 0.51 9.32 -3.95
N PRO A 300 -0.36 8.68 -4.75
CA PRO A 300 -0.32 7.23 -4.96
C PRO A 300 0.97 6.72 -5.62
N VAL A 301 1.88 7.59 -6.06
CA VAL A 301 3.20 7.16 -6.55
C VAL A 301 4.15 6.88 -5.39
N ASP A 302 4.95 5.83 -5.52
CA ASP A 302 6.02 5.50 -4.56
C ASP A 302 7.30 6.31 -4.83
N LEU A 303 7.14 7.63 -4.95
CA LEU A 303 8.20 8.60 -5.18
C LEU A 303 7.88 9.90 -4.42
N PRO A 304 8.88 10.70 -4.05
CA PRO A 304 8.62 12.03 -3.53
C PRO A 304 7.93 12.92 -4.57
N VAL A 305 6.87 13.60 -4.13
CA VAL A 305 6.13 14.59 -4.94
C VAL A 305 6.02 15.88 -4.14
N ILE A 306 6.44 16.98 -4.74
CA ILE A 306 6.28 18.33 -4.19
C ILE A 306 5.29 19.10 -5.04
N GLY A 307 4.19 19.53 -4.43
CA GLY A 307 3.15 20.31 -5.09
C GLY A 307 1.80 20.28 -4.35
N PRO A 308 0.76 20.92 -4.92
CA PRO A 308 0.85 21.80 -6.07
C PRO A 308 1.62 23.09 -5.73
N THR A 309 2.44 23.58 -6.66
CA THR A 309 3.09 24.90 -6.57
C THR A 309 2.07 26.01 -6.84
N SER A 310 2.49 27.29 -6.76
CA SER A 310 1.59 28.42 -7.09
C SER A 310 1.05 28.40 -8.51
N ASP A 311 1.73 27.67 -9.40
CA ASP A 311 1.40 27.58 -10.82
C ASP A 311 0.62 26.28 -11.12
N ASP A 312 0.13 25.63 -10.07
CA ASP A 312 -0.62 24.36 -10.11
C ASP A 312 0.15 23.23 -10.80
N ARG A 313 1.41 23.06 -10.38
CA ARG A 313 2.33 22.04 -10.90
C ARG A 313 2.80 21.12 -9.79
N ASN A 314 2.98 19.85 -10.13
CA ASN A 314 3.62 18.85 -9.29
C ASN A 314 5.01 18.54 -9.84
N THR A 315 6.02 18.49 -8.98
CA THR A 315 7.35 17.98 -9.33
C THR A 315 7.57 16.63 -8.67
N VAL A 316 7.88 15.61 -9.48
CA VAL A 316 8.25 14.27 -9.02
C VAL A 316 9.77 14.17 -8.94
N PHE A 317 10.29 13.59 -7.86
CA PHE A 317 11.73 13.44 -7.63
C PHE A 317 12.12 11.96 -7.55
N THR A 318 13.42 11.69 -7.69
CA THR A 318 14.01 10.42 -7.22
C THR A 318 13.99 10.37 -5.70
N THR A 319 14.25 9.19 -5.15
CA THR A 319 14.42 8.95 -3.70
C THR A 319 15.57 9.78 -3.10
N GLU A 320 16.56 10.16 -3.91
CA GLU A 320 17.68 11.03 -3.52
C GLU A 320 17.39 12.53 -3.76
N GLY A 321 16.15 12.89 -4.08
CA GLY A 321 15.73 14.27 -4.27
C GLY A 321 16.21 14.92 -5.57
N GLN A 322 16.54 14.14 -6.62
CA GLN A 322 16.79 14.71 -7.95
C GLN A 322 15.47 14.87 -8.71
N PRO A 323 15.18 16.03 -9.34
CA PRO A 323 13.93 16.21 -10.06
C PRO A 323 13.88 15.30 -11.29
N LEU A 324 12.77 14.57 -11.44
CA LEU A 324 12.50 13.69 -12.58
C LEU A 324 11.60 14.37 -13.60
N ILE A 325 10.43 14.84 -13.20
CA ILE A 325 9.47 15.44 -14.13
C ILE A 325 8.61 16.47 -13.41
N GLU A 326 8.16 17.47 -14.16
CA GLU A 326 7.19 18.44 -13.70
C GLU A 326 5.93 18.32 -14.56
N VAL A 327 4.80 18.11 -13.91
CA VAL A 327 3.50 17.84 -14.54
C VAL A 327 2.43 18.78 -13.99
N PRO A 328 1.28 18.95 -14.67
CA PRO A 328 0.14 19.64 -14.08
C PRO A 328 -0.26 19.07 -12.72
N GLY A 329 -0.91 19.89 -11.91
CA GLY A 329 -1.57 19.47 -10.67
C GLY A 329 -2.59 18.37 -10.96
N GLY A 330 -2.74 17.45 -10.01
CA GLY A 330 -3.59 16.28 -10.16
C GLY A 330 -3.16 15.12 -9.28
N THR A 331 -3.95 14.05 -9.28
CA THR A 331 -3.56 12.79 -8.64
C THR A 331 -2.59 12.06 -9.55
N LEU A 332 -1.45 11.60 -9.01
CA LEU A 332 -0.43 10.92 -9.80
C LEU A 332 -0.51 9.42 -9.57
N HIS A 333 -0.40 8.65 -10.66
CA HIS A 333 -0.21 7.20 -10.61
C HIS A 333 1.02 6.85 -11.43
N LEU A 334 1.76 5.83 -11.01
CA LEU A 334 2.97 5.39 -11.69
C LEU A 334 2.86 3.89 -11.92
N VAL A 335 3.03 3.48 -13.16
CA VAL A 335 3.21 2.08 -13.53
C VAL A 335 4.45 2.01 -14.39
N GLU A 336 5.45 1.25 -13.92
CA GLU A 336 6.77 1.19 -14.56
C GLU A 336 7.33 2.61 -14.80
N THR A 337 7.62 2.96 -16.05
CA THR A 337 8.12 4.27 -16.45
C THR A 337 7.01 5.22 -16.91
N THR A 338 5.74 4.85 -16.80
CA THR A 338 4.61 5.66 -17.27
C THR A 338 3.94 6.34 -16.08
N LEU A 339 4.11 7.67 -16.01
CA LEU A 339 3.42 8.51 -15.04
C LEU A 339 2.08 8.93 -15.64
N MET A 340 1.00 8.73 -14.89
CA MET A 340 -0.35 9.13 -15.24
C MET A 340 -0.77 10.28 -14.33
N VAL A 341 -1.28 11.34 -14.93
CA VAL A 341 -1.77 12.52 -14.23
C VAL A 341 -3.26 12.57 -14.40
N ASP A 342 -4.01 12.32 -13.33
CA ASP A 342 -5.45 12.52 -13.30
C ASP A 342 -5.74 14.01 -13.15
N THR A 343 -6.08 14.64 -14.26
CA THR A 343 -6.57 16.03 -14.30
C THR A 343 -8.09 16.09 -14.19
N GLY A 344 -8.76 14.93 -14.15
CA GLY A 344 -10.19 14.81 -14.00
C GLY A 344 -10.66 15.18 -12.59
N ASN A 345 -11.90 15.66 -12.49
CA ASN A 345 -12.56 15.93 -11.21
C ASN A 345 -13.52 14.78 -10.79
N SER A 346 -13.45 13.63 -11.46
CA SER A 346 -14.37 12.52 -11.29
C SER A 346 -13.63 11.20 -11.08
N ARG A 347 -13.91 10.51 -9.97
CA ARG A 347 -13.39 9.16 -9.73
C ARG A 347 -13.97 8.11 -10.68
N ASP A 348 -15.19 8.33 -11.16
CA ASP A 348 -15.90 7.40 -12.05
C ASP A 348 -15.56 7.63 -13.53
N PHE A 349 -15.00 8.81 -13.83
CA PHE A 349 -14.64 9.24 -15.19
C PHE A 349 -13.30 9.99 -15.14
N PRO A 350 -12.21 9.28 -14.82
CA PRO A 350 -10.89 9.90 -14.72
C PRO A 350 -10.38 10.33 -16.11
N GLU A 351 -9.54 11.35 -16.14
CA GLU A 351 -8.90 11.85 -17.36
C GLU A 351 -7.39 11.80 -17.17
N LEU A 352 -6.80 10.66 -17.51
CA LEU A 352 -5.39 10.36 -17.26
C LEU A 352 -4.53 10.73 -18.46
N GLN A 353 -3.79 11.83 -18.33
CA GLN A 353 -2.73 12.16 -19.28
C GLN A 353 -1.47 11.36 -18.93
N LEU A 354 -0.96 10.61 -19.91
CA LEU A 354 0.23 9.78 -19.76
C LEU A 354 1.51 10.56 -20.06
N TYR A 355 2.59 10.26 -19.33
CA TYR A 355 3.93 10.82 -19.51
C TYR A 355 4.97 9.72 -19.38
N ASN A 356 5.95 9.72 -20.26
CA ASN A 356 7.10 8.84 -20.15
C ASN A 356 8.14 9.46 -19.20
N MET A 357 8.45 8.78 -18.10
CA MET A 357 9.40 9.26 -17.09
C MET A 357 10.85 9.30 -17.60
N ARG A 358 11.19 8.60 -18.69
CA ARG A 358 12.56 8.55 -19.23
C ARG A 358 12.94 9.80 -20.02
N ASP A 359 12.01 10.36 -20.77
CA ASP A 359 12.25 11.54 -21.61
C ASP A 359 11.35 12.74 -21.27
N GLY A 360 10.36 12.55 -20.38
CA GLY A 360 9.41 13.57 -19.95
C GLY A 360 8.36 13.94 -20.99
N THR A 361 8.23 13.20 -22.08
CA THR A 361 7.26 13.48 -23.13
C THR A 361 5.87 13.01 -22.71
N SER A 362 4.84 13.78 -23.06
CA SER A 362 3.45 13.36 -22.90
C SER A 362 3.13 12.32 -23.96
N GLU A 363 2.63 11.15 -23.56
CA GLU A 363 2.12 10.14 -24.48
C GLU A 363 0.68 10.51 -24.88
N GLY A 364 0.39 10.53 -26.18
CA GLY A 364 -0.69 11.37 -26.73
C GLY A 364 -2.13 11.08 -26.30
N SER A 365 -2.47 9.86 -25.85
CA SER A 365 -3.85 9.49 -25.50
C SER A 365 -4.17 9.81 -24.04
N VAL A 366 -5.35 10.39 -23.79
CA VAL A 366 -5.94 10.48 -22.45
C VAL A 366 -6.72 9.20 -22.18
N CYS A 367 -6.39 8.48 -21.13
CA CYS A 367 -7.04 7.23 -20.76
C CYS A 367 -8.04 7.43 -19.61
N ASP A 368 -8.99 6.50 -19.46
CA ASP A 368 -10.05 6.50 -18.44
C ASP A 368 -9.86 5.38 -17.39
N TYR A 369 -8.61 4.99 -17.11
CA TYR A 369 -8.32 3.91 -16.16
C TYR A 369 -8.80 4.23 -14.75
N LEU A 370 -9.52 3.29 -14.13
CA LEU A 370 -9.95 3.39 -12.74
C LEU A 370 -8.82 3.02 -11.79
N MET A 371 -7.78 3.86 -11.70
CA MET A 371 -6.56 3.57 -10.93
C MET A 371 -6.79 3.31 -9.44
N HIS A 372 -7.90 3.77 -8.87
CA HIS A 372 -8.29 3.43 -7.49
C HIS A 372 -8.67 1.95 -7.30
N ASN A 373 -8.90 1.22 -8.40
CA ASN A 373 -9.18 -0.21 -8.44
C ASN A 373 -8.02 -1.03 -9.04
N TYR A 374 -6.88 -0.40 -9.31
CA TYR A 374 -5.73 -1.05 -9.92
C TYR A 374 -5.13 -2.11 -8.97
N ILE A 375 -4.91 -3.32 -9.47
CA ILE A 375 -4.36 -4.43 -8.67
C ILE A 375 -3.01 -4.94 -9.19
N GLY A 376 -2.60 -4.59 -10.40
CA GLY A 376 -1.29 -4.96 -10.93
C GLY A 376 -1.16 -4.87 -12.45
N THR A 377 0.05 -5.13 -12.94
CA THR A 377 0.40 -5.07 -14.36
C THR A 377 1.30 -6.23 -14.76
N ASP A 378 1.34 -6.61 -16.03
CA ASP A 378 2.42 -7.47 -16.58
C ASP A 378 3.56 -6.66 -17.23
N GLY A 379 3.55 -5.33 -17.06
CA GLY A 379 4.46 -4.38 -17.68
C GLY A 379 3.88 -3.65 -18.90
N SER A 380 2.80 -4.18 -19.49
CA SER A 380 2.11 -3.54 -20.63
C SER A 380 0.60 -3.48 -20.47
N ILE A 381 0.03 -4.39 -19.69
CA ILE A 381 -1.40 -4.50 -19.45
C ILE A 381 -1.69 -4.18 -17.99
N LEU A 382 -2.69 -3.35 -17.74
CA LEU A 382 -3.16 -2.98 -16.41
C LEU A 382 -4.39 -3.82 -16.06
N VAL A 383 -4.46 -4.36 -14.84
CA VAL A 383 -5.63 -5.10 -14.35
C VAL A 383 -6.30 -4.33 -13.21
N PHE A 384 -7.63 -4.26 -13.26
CA PHE A 384 -8.47 -3.53 -12.30
C PHE A 384 -9.55 -4.43 -11.73
N GLU A 385 -9.77 -4.35 -10.41
CA GLU A 385 -10.91 -4.99 -9.75
C GLU A 385 -12.21 -4.19 -9.99
N VAL A 386 -13.35 -4.87 -10.07
CA VAL A 386 -14.67 -4.22 -10.06
C VAL A 386 -15.37 -4.49 -8.72
N HIS A 387 -15.35 -3.48 -7.84
CA HIS A 387 -15.90 -3.57 -6.49
C HIS A 387 -17.45 -3.49 -6.42
N ASN A 388 -18.13 -3.13 -7.52
CA ASN A 388 -19.59 -3.10 -7.53
C ASN A 388 -20.14 -4.54 -7.44
N PRO A 389 -20.85 -4.92 -6.35
CA PRO A 389 -21.40 -6.27 -6.21
C PRO A 389 -22.51 -6.55 -7.23
N SER A 390 -23.21 -5.52 -7.70
CA SER A 390 -24.29 -5.65 -8.67
C SER A 390 -23.81 -5.70 -10.13
N ALA A 391 -22.50 -5.59 -10.38
CA ALA A 391 -21.92 -5.73 -11.71
C ALA A 391 -21.61 -7.19 -12.03
N GLU A 392 -21.84 -7.60 -13.29
CA GLU A 392 -21.50 -8.95 -13.80
C GLU A 392 -20.01 -9.09 -14.18
N VAL A 393 -19.16 -8.22 -13.65
CA VAL A 393 -17.72 -8.15 -13.95
C VAL A 393 -16.95 -8.20 -12.64
N LEU A 394 -15.95 -9.08 -12.56
CA LEU A 394 -15.01 -9.20 -11.45
C LEU A 394 -13.79 -8.33 -11.66
N ALA A 395 -13.22 -8.37 -12.86
CA ALA A 395 -12.02 -7.62 -13.22
C ALA A 395 -12.02 -7.24 -14.69
N THR A 396 -11.24 -6.23 -15.03
CA THR A 396 -11.00 -5.80 -16.41
C THR A 396 -9.53 -5.59 -16.64
N ALA A 397 -9.07 -5.77 -17.87
CA ALA A 397 -7.72 -5.40 -18.26
C ALA A 397 -7.69 -4.46 -19.46
N SER A 398 -6.74 -3.54 -19.43
CA SER A 398 -6.53 -2.56 -20.49
C SER A 398 -5.06 -2.44 -20.86
N ASP A 399 -4.77 -2.25 -22.14
CA ASP A 399 -3.43 -1.95 -22.64
C ASP A 399 -3.01 -0.54 -22.19
N LEU A 400 -1.85 -0.44 -21.52
CA LEU A 400 -1.33 0.77 -20.90
C LEU A 400 -1.18 1.93 -21.89
N HIS A 401 -0.81 1.66 -23.14
CA HIS A 401 -0.45 2.70 -24.11
C HIS A 401 -1.60 3.05 -25.06
N SER A 402 -2.42 2.07 -25.46
CA SER A 402 -3.54 2.31 -26.37
C SER A 402 -4.83 2.73 -25.66
N CYS A 403 -4.89 2.58 -24.33
CA CYS A 403 -6.11 2.69 -23.53
C CYS A 403 -7.20 1.65 -23.89
N GLU A 404 -6.90 0.67 -24.74
CA GLU A 404 -7.89 -0.33 -25.16
C GLU A 404 -8.15 -1.34 -24.05
N ARG A 405 -9.42 -1.53 -23.71
CA ARG A 405 -9.84 -2.64 -22.85
C ARG A 405 -9.75 -3.96 -23.62
N LEU A 406 -8.88 -4.85 -23.16
CA LEU A 406 -8.59 -6.12 -23.83
C LEU A 406 -9.56 -7.22 -23.44
N TRP A 407 -9.87 -7.33 -22.15
CA TRP A 407 -10.78 -8.38 -21.66
C TRP A 407 -11.51 -7.98 -20.38
N THR A 408 -12.55 -8.76 -20.08
CA THR A 408 -13.31 -8.70 -18.83
C THR A 408 -13.44 -10.10 -18.25
N LEU A 409 -13.18 -10.24 -16.96
CA LEU A 409 -13.44 -11.46 -16.23
C LEU A 409 -14.85 -11.37 -15.61
N PRO A 410 -15.81 -12.23 -16.01
CA PRO A 410 -17.18 -12.12 -15.55
C PRO A 410 -17.35 -12.67 -14.12
N LYS A 411 -18.40 -12.22 -13.43
CA LYS A 411 -18.93 -12.84 -12.20
C LYS A 411 -20.46 -12.79 -12.20
N ARG A 412 -21.08 -13.52 -11.29
CA ARG A 412 -22.52 -13.40 -11.05
C ARG A 412 -22.83 -12.13 -10.23
N VAL A 413 -23.99 -11.54 -10.49
CA VAL A 413 -24.55 -10.48 -9.63
C VAL A 413 -24.62 -10.97 -8.18
N ASP A 414 -24.18 -10.13 -7.26
CA ASP A 414 -24.14 -10.38 -5.81
C ASP A 414 -23.33 -11.61 -5.38
N SER A 415 -22.45 -12.15 -6.25
CA SER A 415 -21.54 -13.23 -5.86
C SER A 415 -20.51 -12.74 -4.85
N LEU A 416 -19.94 -13.69 -4.12
CA LEU A 416 -18.86 -13.45 -3.16
C LEU A 416 -17.47 -13.48 -3.79
N ASP A 417 -17.38 -13.51 -5.12
CA ASP A 417 -16.11 -13.60 -5.83
C ASP A 417 -15.25 -12.35 -5.58
N ARG A 418 -13.96 -12.57 -5.41
CA ARG A 418 -12.95 -11.53 -5.18
C ARG A 418 -11.70 -11.87 -5.95
N ILE A 419 -10.86 -10.88 -6.19
CA ILE A 419 -9.62 -11.06 -6.93
C ILE A 419 -8.51 -10.24 -6.28
N TRP A 420 -7.31 -10.81 -6.24
CA TRP A 420 -6.13 -10.14 -5.68
C TRP A 420 -4.92 -10.46 -6.53
N ASN A 421 -3.99 -9.51 -6.59
CA ASN A 421 -2.60 -9.80 -6.93
C ASN A 421 -1.86 -10.16 -5.64
N ILE A 422 -1.33 -11.37 -5.56
CA ILE A 422 -0.58 -11.85 -4.40
C ILE A 422 0.78 -12.35 -4.88
N ASP A 423 1.81 -11.55 -4.63
CA ASP A 423 3.20 -11.83 -5.02
C ASP A 423 3.34 -12.18 -6.52
N GLY A 424 2.62 -11.43 -7.36
CA GLY A 424 2.61 -11.61 -8.81
C GLY A 424 1.68 -12.70 -9.34
N THR A 425 1.02 -13.46 -8.45
CA THR A 425 -0.03 -14.40 -8.85
C THR A 425 -1.40 -13.74 -8.77
N LEU A 426 -2.18 -13.80 -9.84
CA LEU A 426 -3.58 -13.37 -9.83
C LEU A 426 -4.43 -14.48 -9.21
N VAL A 427 -5.02 -14.23 -8.03
CA VAL A 427 -5.81 -15.21 -7.28
C VAL A 427 -7.26 -14.76 -7.19
N GLN A 428 -8.18 -15.64 -7.59
CA GLN A 428 -9.62 -15.46 -7.48
C GLN A 428 -10.17 -16.28 -6.31
N LEU A 429 -11.02 -15.67 -5.49
CA LEU A 429 -12.00 -16.37 -4.67
C LEU A 429 -13.23 -16.64 -5.52
N ALA A 430 -13.63 -17.90 -5.64
CA ALA A 430 -14.72 -18.37 -6.49
C ALA A 430 -15.72 -19.23 -5.70
N GLU A 431 -16.74 -19.73 -6.41
CA GLU A 431 -17.73 -20.68 -5.91
C GLU A 431 -18.38 -20.22 -4.59
N GLU A 432 -18.86 -18.97 -4.59
CA GLU A 432 -19.49 -18.32 -3.43
C GLU A 432 -18.58 -18.34 -2.19
N GLY A 433 -17.28 -18.17 -2.37
CA GLY A 433 -16.33 -18.08 -1.27
C GLY A 433 -15.92 -19.43 -0.69
N THR A 434 -15.82 -20.48 -1.52
CA THR A 434 -15.42 -21.83 -1.08
C THR A 434 -14.19 -22.38 -1.80
N GLU A 435 -13.75 -21.74 -2.88
CA GLU A 435 -12.58 -22.17 -3.66
C GLU A 435 -11.67 -20.98 -3.95
N LEU A 436 -10.35 -21.18 -3.83
CA LEU A 436 -9.35 -20.26 -4.35
C LEU A 436 -8.77 -20.84 -5.65
N ILE A 437 -8.58 -19.97 -6.64
CA ILE A 437 -8.12 -20.34 -7.98
C ILE A 437 -7.01 -19.37 -8.41
N SER A 438 -5.86 -19.85 -8.87
CA SER A 438 -4.94 -18.99 -9.62
C SER A 438 -5.45 -18.77 -11.04
N LEU A 439 -5.25 -17.57 -11.57
CA LEU A 439 -5.54 -17.23 -12.96
C LEU A 439 -4.21 -17.05 -13.71
N VAL A 440 -4.01 -17.85 -14.76
CA VAL A 440 -2.76 -17.93 -15.54
C VAL A 440 -3.01 -17.61 -17.01
N SER A 441 -1.94 -17.34 -17.77
CA SER A 441 -2.07 -17.09 -19.20
C SER A 441 -2.55 -18.35 -19.96
N PRO A 442 -3.35 -18.21 -21.05
CA PRO A 442 -3.92 -19.35 -21.78
C PRO A 442 -2.93 -20.20 -22.59
N GLY A 443 -1.67 -19.78 -22.74
CA GLY A 443 -0.58 -20.53 -23.38
C GLY A 443 -0.39 -20.30 -24.87
#